data_AF-A0A1V5GWS7-F1
#
_entry.id   AF-A0A1V5GWS7-F1
#
_cell.length_a   1.000
_cell.length_b   1.000
_cell.length_c   1.000
_cell.angle_alpha   90.00
_cell.angle_beta   90.00
_cell.angle_gamma   90.00
#
_symmetry.space_group_name_H-M   'P 1'
#
loop_
_entity.id
_entity.type
_entity.pdbx_description
1 polymer ?
#
loop_
_entity_poly.entity_id
_entity_poly.type
_entity_poly.pdbx_seq_one_letter_code
_entity_poly.pdbx_strand_id
1 'polypeptide(L)'
;MSSALELAGSHRAEPDIRCRLEEPVLGESPQFAVSNFKVRMVLDLPDSAEELWNGFKSKLRSQIRTPGNEGLEFKIGSLELLDDFYNVFRRTMKDLGSPVHAKRWFECVLDAYGRQARIGMVYRGGTPVAGGVLLECRSTITVPWASALREYNHLSPNMLLYWGFLEHACTGGFKLFDLGRSTPDEGTYRFKQQWGARPEPLFWYSPLGRREDPAPASKNGARKLAEKAWSRLPQAMADMLGPIVRKFISL
;
A
#
# COMPACT_ATOMS: atom_id res chain seq x y z
N MET A 1 18.85 -9.56 12.78
CA MET A 1 19.70 -9.48 11.58
C MET A 1 20.49 -10.77 11.35
N SER A 2 21.21 -11.29 12.37
CA SER A 2 21.96 -12.57 12.28
C SER A 2 21.14 -13.72 11.70
N SER A 3 19.94 -13.96 12.22
CA SER A 3 19.08 -15.06 11.76
C SER A 3 18.60 -14.94 10.31
N ALA A 4 18.47 -13.72 9.77
CA ALA A 4 18.05 -13.51 8.39
C ALA A 4 19.19 -13.77 7.41
N LEU A 5 20.42 -13.38 7.77
CA LEU A 5 21.63 -13.65 6.99
C LEU A 5 22.01 -15.14 7.04
N GLU A 6 21.87 -15.78 8.21
CA GLU A 6 22.07 -17.22 8.38
C GLU A 6 21.08 -18.03 7.53
N LEU A 7 19.80 -17.65 7.52
CA LEU A 7 18.79 -18.27 6.68
C LEU A 7 19.07 -18.06 5.18
N ALA A 8 19.50 -16.86 4.78
CA ALA A 8 19.88 -16.61 3.40
C ALA A 8 21.08 -17.48 2.99
N GLY A 9 22.07 -17.62 3.87
CA GLY A 9 23.22 -18.49 3.69
C GLY A 9 22.84 -19.97 3.54
N SER A 10 21.93 -20.48 4.36
CA SER A 10 21.47 -21.88 4.29
C SER A 10 20.73 -22.19 2.98
N HIS A 11 20.07 -21.21 2.39
CA HIS A 11 19.37 -21.32 1.11
C HIS A 11 20.20 -20.89 -0.12
N ARG A 12 21.48 -20.51 0.07
CA ARG A 12 22.33 -19.90 -0.99
C ARG A 12 21.62 -18.74 -1.71
N ALA A 13 20.84 -17.97 -0.96
CA ALA A 13 20.11 -16.82 -1.46
C ALA A 13 20.88 -15.54 -1.16
N GLU A 14 20.85 -14.59 -2.08
CA GLU A 14 21.36 -13.24 -1.84
C GLU A 14 20.24 -12.38 -1.23
N PRO A 15 20.40 -11.87 0.01
CA PRO A 15 19.33 -11.17 0.69
C PRO A 15 19.25 -9.70 0.27
N ASP A 16 18.04 -9.24 -0.07
CA ASP A 16 17.70 -7.81 -0.06
C ASP A 16 17.11 -7.46 1.31
N ILE A 17 17.81 -6.59 2.06
CA ILE A 17 17.42 -6.21 3.43
C ILE A 17 16.77 -4.84 3.40
N ARG A 18 15.61 -4.73 4.04
CA ARG A 18 14.83 -3.47 4.11
C ARG A 18 14.68 -3.05 5.58
N CYS A 19 15.24 -1.90 5.94
CA CYS A 19 15.24 -1.37 7.30
C CYS A 19 14.52 -0.01 7.37
N ARG A 20 13.95 0.30 8.54
CA ARG A 20 13.34 1.60 8.85
C ARG A 20 14.36 2.60 9.40
N LEU A 21 15.42 2.08 10.02
CA LEU A 21 16.54 2.85 10.50
C LEU A 21 17.76 2.44 9.70
N GLU A 22 18.73 3.35 9.64
CA GLU A 22 20.04 3.03 9.10
C GLU A 22 20.69 1.98 10.00
N GLU A 23 21.25 0.95 9.38
CA GLU A 23 22.05 -0.08 10.02
C GLU A 23 23.53 0.12 9.61
N PRO A 24 24.35 0.78 10.45
CA PRO A 24 25.73 1.12 10.12
C PRO A 24 26.55 -0.09 9.70
N VAL A 25 26.36 -1.23 10.37
CA VAL A 25 27.06 -2.49 10.07
C VAL A 25 26.82 -2.97 8.64
N LEU A 26 25.60 -2.78 8.11
CA LEU A 26 25.30 -3.12 6.72
C LEU A 26 25.76 -2.03 5.75
N GLY A 27 25.72 -0.76 6.16
CA GLY A 27 26.11 0.37 5.32
C GLY A 27 27.62 0.48 5.08
N GLU A 28 28.42 0.07 6.06
CA GLU A 28 29.88 0.03 5.97
C GLU A 28 30.40 -1.29 5.38
N SER A 29 29.53 -2.30 5.25
CA SER A 29 29.92 -3.60 4.71
C SER A 29 30.23 -3.52 3.21
N PRO A 30 31.37 -4.08 2.74
CA PRO A 30 31.69 -4.13 1.32
C PRO A 30 30.76 -5.07 0.53
N GLN A 31 29.86 -5.80 1.19
CA GLN A 31 28.94 -6.75 0.55
C GLN A 31 27.63 -6.09 0.10
N PHE A 32 27.28 -4.93 0.66
CA PHE A 32 25.98 -4.29 0.43
C PHE A 32 26.13 -2.88 -0.12
N ALA A 33 25.26 -2.53 -1.07
CA ALA A 33 25.00 -1.16 -1.47
C ALA A 33 23.74 -0.67 -0.75
N VAL A 34 23.79 0.54 -0.20
CA VAL A 34 22.64 1.19 0.47
C VAL A 34 21.93 2.14 -0.48
N SER A 35 20.60 2.12 -0.43
CA SER A 35 19.73 3.04 -1.15
C SER A 35 18.62 3.55 -0.23
N ASN A 36 18.29 4.85 -0.32
CA ASN A 36 17.32 5.52 0.56
C ASN A 36 16.33 6.43 -0.19
N PHE A 37 16.14 6.19 -1.49
CA PHE A 37 15.26 6.97 -2.38
C PHE A 37 13.75 6.78 -2.13
N LYS A 38 13.37 5.86 -1.25
CA LYS A 38 11.98 5.62 -0.84
C LYS A 38 11.78 6.07 0.60
N VAL A 39 10.59 6.59 0.86
CA VAL A 39 10.14 6.93 2.22
C VAL A 39 8.89 6.12 2.52
N ARG A 40 8.58 5.92 3.81
CA ARG A 40 7.22 5.63 4.26
C ARG A 40 6.57 6.93 4.74
N MET A 41 5.25 7.00 4.66
CA MET A 41 4.50 8.16 5.12
C MET A 41 3.75 7.79 6.39
N VAL A 42 4.11 8.41 7.51
CA VAL A 42 3.60 8.07 8.83
C VAL A 42 2.82 9.24 9.39
N LEU A 43 1.63 8.97 9.93
CA LEU A 43 0.81 9.95 10.63
C LEU A 43 0.72 9.56 12.10
N ASP A 44 1.05 10.50 12.98
CA ASP A 44 0.80 10.36 14.41
C ASP A 44 -0.70 10.54 14.66
N LEU A 45 -1.31 9.58 15.35
CA LEU A 45 -2.75 9.56 15.63
C LEU A 45 -3.02 10.16 17.02
N PRO A 46 -3.97 11.10 17.14
CA PRO A 46 -4.44 11.58 18.43
C PRO A 46 -5.35 10.52 19.09
N ASP A 47 -5.80 10.83 20.31
CA ASP A 47 -6.60 9.89 21.12
C ASP A 47 -8.04 9.73 20.63
N SER A 48 -8.50 10.59 19.71
CA SER A 48 -9.86 10.50 19.13
C SER A 48 -9.92 10.92 17.66
N ALA A 49 -10.90 10.38 16.95
CA ALA A 49 -11.18 10.77 15.57
C ALA A 49 -11.63 12.25 15.48
N GLU A 50 -12.31 12.76 16.50
CA GLU A 50 -12.72 14.17 16.57
C GLU A 50 -11.52 15.12 16.64
N GLU A 51 -10.53 14.80 17.48
CA GLU A 51 -9.29 15.58 17.55
C GLU A 51 -8.54 15.56 16.22
N LEU A 52 -8.43 14.39 15.57
CA LEU A 52 -7.82 14.26 14.25
C LEU A 52 -8.57 15.12 13.21
N TRP A 53 -9.89 15.04 13.20
CA TRP A 53 -10.76 15.80 12.31
C TRP A 53 -10.56 17.32 12.47
N ASN A 54 -10.53 17.79 13.72
CA ASN A 54 -10.38 19.20 14.04
C ASN A 54 -8.99 19.73 13.64
N GLY A 55 -7.95 18.89 13.70
CA GLY A 55 -6.60 19.21 13.24
C GLY A 55 -6.45 19.38 11.71
N PHE A 56 -7.36 18.84 10.91
CA PHE A 56 -7.30 18.98 9.45
C PHE A 56 -7.63 20.39 8.96
N LYS A 57 -6.99 20.81 7.87
CA LYS A 57 -7.34 22.09 7.21
C LYS A 57 -8.74 22.01 6.58
N SER A 58 -9.41 23.16 6.48
CA SER A 58 -10.77 23.27 5.91
C SER A 58 -10.92 22.61 4.53
N LYS A 59 -9.91 22.76 3.66
CA LYS A 59 -9.87 22.12 2.34
C LYS A 59 -9.95 20.59 2.42
N LEU A 60 -9.15 19.97 3.29
CA LEU A 60 -9.14 18.51 3.46
C LEU A 60 -10.48 18.02 4.02
N ARG A 61 -11.01 18.69 5.05
CA ARG A 61 -12.34 18.35 5.61
C ARG A 61 -13.44 18.41 4.55
N SER A 62 -13.40 19.39 3.66
CA SER A 62 -14.34 19.47 2.53
C SER A 62 -14.20 18.24 1.61
N GLN A 63 -12.98 17.91 1.19
CA GLN A 63 -12.70 16.75 0.34
C GLN A 63 -13.12 15.41 0.97
N ILE A 64 -13.08 15.28 2.29
CA ILE A 64 -13.54 14.08 3.00
C ILE A 64 -15.07 13.99 3.01
N ARG A 65 -15.78 15.11 3.20
CA ARG A 65 -17.25 15.14 3.24
C ARG A 65 -17.89 14.96 1.86
N THR A 66 -17.28 15.50 0.81
CA THR A 66 -17.84 15.46 -0.55
C THR A 66 -18.26 14.06 -1.00
N PRO A 67 -17.42 13.00 -0.92
CA PRO A 67 -17.84 11.63 -1.22
C PRO A 67 -19.13 11.18 -0.54
N GLY A 68 -19.27 11.46 0.77
CA GLY A 68 -20.46 11.08 1.55
C GLY A 68 -21.70 11.84 1.11
N ASN A 69 -21.58 13.13 0.84
CA ASN A 69 -22.67 13.96 0.30
C ASN A 69 -23.09 13.50 -1.12
N GLU A 70 -22.13 13.00 -1.89
CA GLU A 70 -22.37 12.37 -3.20
C GLU A 70 -22.89 10.94 -3.06
N GLY A 71 -23.23 10.47 -1.84
CA GLY A 71 -23.83 9.17 -1.53
C GLY A 71 -22.88 7.99 -1.69
N LEU A 72 -21.62 8.18 -1.32
CA LEU A 72 -20.68 7.09 -1.04
C LEU A 72 -20.75 6.70 0.44
N GLU A 73 -20.60 5.40 0.72
CA GLU A 73 -20.72 4.84 2.06
C GLU A 73 -19.48 4.00 2.40
N PHE A 74 -18.91 4.20 3.58
CA PHE A 74 -17.80 3.40 4.08
C PHE A 74 -18.31 2.23 4.92
N LYS A 75 -17.69 1.06 4.75
CA LYS A 75 -17.93 -0.13 5.59
C LYS A 75 -16.58 -0.77 5.93
N ILE A 76 -16.43 -1.22 7.16
CA ILE A 76 -15.26 -1.99 7.61
C ILE A 76 -15.70 -3.36 8.12
N GLY A 77 -14.84 -4.35 7.89
CA GLY A 77 -15.11 -5.75 8.19
C GLY A 77 -13.87 -6.61 8.03
N SER A 78 -14.07 -7.89 7.73
CA SER A 78 -13.00 -8.88 7.54
C SER A 78 -13.22 -9.70 6.26
N LEU A 79 -13.18 -11.02 6.37
CA LEU A 79 -13.30 -11.98 5.27
C LEU A 79 -14.58 -11.80 4.45
N GLU A 80 -15.67 -11.36 5.08
CA GLU A 80 -16.97 -11.11 4.43
C GLU A 80 -16.93 -9.99 3.38
N LEU A 81 -15.89 -9.14 3.38
CA LEU A 81 -15.68 -8.08 2.40
C LEU A 81 -14.60 -8.42 1.35
N LEU A 82 -14.00 -9.61 1.44
CA LEU A 82 -12.84 -9.97 0.61
C LEU A 82 -13.19 -10.01 -0.87
N ASP A 83 -14.37 -10.51 -1.23
CA ASP A 83 -14.79 -10.67 -2.62
C ASP A 83 -14.93 -9.30 -3.29
N ASP A 84 -15.55 -8.35 -2.59
CA ASP A 84 -15.73 -6.98 -3.05
C ASP A 84 -14.38 -6.25 -3.16
N PHE A 85 -13.52 -6.40 -2.15
CA PHE A 85 -12.16 -5.86 -2.20
C PHE A 85 -11.37 -6.43 -3.38
N TYR A 86 -11.38 -7.75 -3.57
CA TYR A 86 -10.60 -8.40 -4.62
C TYR A 86 -11.09 -8.01 -6.01
N ASN A 87 -12.39 -7.80 -6.18
CA ASN A 87 -12.99 -7.31 -7.42
C ASN A 87 -12.51 -5.89 -7.77
N VAL A 88 -12.47 -4.98 -6.80
CA VAL A 88 -11.89 -3.64 -7.00
C VAL A 88 -10.38 -3.75 -7.29
N PHE A 89 -9.67 -4.50 -6.46
CA PHE A 89 -8.21 -4.64 -6.53
C PHE A 89 -7.73 -5.18 -7.88
N ARG A 90 -8.28 -6.30 -8.38
CA ARG A 90 -7.85 -6.91 -9.65
C ARG A 90 -8.06 -5.99 -10.85
N ARG A 91 -9.11 -5.17 -10.83
CA ARG A 91 -9.40 -4.19 -11.88
C ARG A 91 -8.41 -3.04 -11.84
N THR A 92 -8.18 -2.46 -10.66
CA THR A 92 -7.19 -1.40 -10.46
C THR A 92 -5.77 -1.88 -10.83
N MET A 93 -5.37 -3.09 -10.43
CA MET A 93 -4.06 -3.63 -10.76
C MET A 93 -3.87 -3.83 -12.26
N LYS A 94 -4.89 -4.34 -12.97
CA LYS A 94 -4.86 -4.42 -14.43
C LYS A 94 -4.71 -3.05 -15.05
N ASP A 95 -5.52 -2.07 -14.66
CA ASP A 95 -5.48 -0.72 -15.23
C ASP A 95 -4.13 -0.02 -14.99
N LEU A 96 -3.44 -0.36 -13.89
CA LEU A 96 -2.07 0.07 -13.58
C LEU A 96 -0.99 -0.71 -14.36
N GLY A 97 -1.37 -1.72 -15.15
CA GLY A 97 -0.44 -2.57 -15.87
C GLY A 97 0.33 -3.55 -14.98
N SER A 98 -0.20 -3.87 -13.80
CA SER A 98 0.43 -4.74 -12.83
C SER A 98 -0.28 -6.09 -12.69
N PRO A 99 0.46 -7.22 -12.69
CA PRO A 99 -0.06 -8.53 -12.35
C PRO A 99 -0.65 -8.55 -10.93
N VAL A 100 -1.86 -9.08 -10.78
CA VAL A 100 -2.55 -9.16 -9.48
C VAL A 100 -2.03 -10.32 -8.63
N HIS A 101 -2.09 -10.18 -7.31
CA HIS A 101 -1.97 -11.34 -6.40
C HIS A 101 -3.15 -12.31 -6.56
N ALA A 102 -2.95 -13.59 -6.25
CA ALA A 102 -4.07 -14.53 -6.11
C ALA A 102 -5.02 -14.09 -4.98
N LYS A 103 -6.32 -14.30 -5.12
CA LYS A 103 -7.28 -14.07 -4.00
C LYS A 103 -6.88 -14.85 -2.75
N ARG A 104 -6.43 -16.10 -2.93
CA ARG A 104 -5.94 -16.97 -1.85
C ARG A 104 -4.82 -16.35 -1.01
N TRP A 105 -4.00 -15.46 -1.60
CA TRP A 105 -2.98 -14.73 -0.84
C TRP A 105 -3.62 -13.86 0.26
N PHE A 106 -4.68 -13.13 -0.09
CA PHE A 106 -5.39 -12.28 0.86
C PHE A 106 -6.16 -13.11 1.90
N GLU A 107 -6.75 -14.25 1.51
CA GLU A 107 -7.34 -15.19 2.46
C GLU A 107 -6.32 -15.64 3.50
N CYS A 108 -5.12 -16.07 3.07
CA CYS A 108 -4.04 -16.48 3.97
C CYS A 108 -3.55 -15.33 4.86
N VAL A 109 -3.47 -14.10 4.34
CA VAL A 109 -3.09 -12.93 5.14
C VAL A 109 -4.14 -12.64 6.21
N LEU A 110 -5.43 -12.63 5.85
CA LEU A 110 -6.53 -12.39 6.79
C LEU A 110 -6.62 -13.49 7.86
N ASP A 111 -6.41 -14.74 7.48
CA ASP A 111 -6.38 -15.88 8.40
C ASP A 111 -5.20 -15.80 9.37
N ALA A 112 -3.99 -15.52 8.86
CA ALA A 112 -2.78 -15.43 9.67
C ALA A 112 -2.79 -14.24 10.65
N TYR A 113 -3.36 -13.11 10.25
CA TYR A 113 -3.52 -11.94 11.11
C TYR A 113 -4.79 -12.00 11.97
N GLY A 114 -5.78 -12.84 11.64
CA GLY A 114 -7.05 -12.96 12.36
C GLY A 114 -7.67 -11.60 12.71
N ARG A 115 -7.81 -11.32 14.00
CA ARG A 115 -8.39 -10.06 14.49
C ARG A 115 -7.51 -8.82 14.26
N GLN A 116 -6.25 -8.98 13.86
CA GLN A 116 -5.34 -7.90 13.51
C GLN A 116 -5.35 -7.54 12.03
N ALA A 117 -6.30 -8.05 11.24
CA ALA A 117 -6.52 -7.59 9.87
C ALA A 117 -7.98 -7.20 9.62
N ARG A 118 -8.18 -6.13 8.86
CA ARG A 118 -9.49 -5.63 8.44
C ARG A 118 -9.50 -5.32 6.97
N ILE A 119 -10.67 -5.34 6.38
CA ILE A 119 -10.95 -4.79 5.05
C ILE A 119 -11.88 -3.61 5.25
N GLY A 120 -11.52 -2.45 4.70
CA GLY A 120 -12.48 -1.36 4.53
C GLY A 120 -12.81 -1.17 3.05
N MET A 121 -14.08 -0.85 2.81
CA MET A 121 -14.69 -0.72 1.50
C MET A 121 -15.49 0.57 1.45
N VAL A 122 -15.53 1.18 0.26
CA VAL A 122 -16.43 2.27 -0.09
C VAL A 122 -17.38 1.79 -1.17
N TYR A 123 -18.68 2.05 -0.98
CA TYR A 123 -19.75 1.66 -1.89
C TYR A 123 -20.46 2.88 -2.48
N ARG A 124 -21.00 2.71 -3.69
CA ARG A 124 -21.97 3.60 -4.32
C ARG A 124 -23.24 2.81 -4.62
N GLY A 125 -24.31 3.02 -3.85
CA GLY A 125 -25.58 2.31 -4.05
C GLY A 125 -25.41 0.79 -4.10
N GLY A 126 -24.64 0.23 -3.15
CA GLY A 126 -24.33 -1.21 -3.09
C GLY A 126 -23.21 -1.69 -4.02
N THR A 127 -22.70 -0.86 -4.94
CA THR A 127 -21.57 -1.23 -5.80
C THR A 127 -20.24 -0.90 -5.12
N PRO A 128 -19.29 -1.84 -4.94
CA PRO A 128 -17.98 -1.54 -4.36
C PRO A 128 -17.11 -0.72 -5.33
N VAL A 129 -16.60 0.43 -4.88
CA VAL A 129 -15.86 1.38 -5.73
C VAL A 129 -14.44 1.67 -5.27
N ALA A 130 -14.15 1.48 -3.98
CA ALA A 130 -12.79 1.52 -3.44
C ALA A 130 -12.68 0.57 -2.25
N GLY A 131 -11.47 0.13 -1.96
CA GLY A 131 -11.21 -0.76 -0.83
C GLY A 131 -9.75 -0.88 -0.49
N GLY A 132 -9.48 -1.37 0.71
CA GLY A 132 -8.13 -1.64 1.17
C GLY A 132 -8.09 -2.59 2.35
N VAL A 133 -6.93 -3.17 2.56
CA VAL A 133 -6.63 -4.06 3.68
C VAL A 133 -5.82 -3.27 4.70
N LEU A 134 -6.25 -3.33 5.96
CA LEU A 134 -5.54 -2.81 7.12
C LEU A 134 -4.87 -3.98 7.84
N LEU A 135 -3.61 -3.80 8.22
CA LEU A 135 -2.88 -4.72 9.11
C LEU A 135 -2.48 -3.98 10.38
N GLU A 136 -2.78 -4.57 11.52
CA GLU A 136 -2.49 -4.04 12.84
C GLU A 136 -1.24 -4.72 13.40
N CYS A 137 -0.30 -3.93 13.92
CA CYS A 137 0.88 -4.44 14.58
C CYS A 137 1.27 -3.52 15.74
N ARG A 138 1.11 -4.02 16.97
CA ARG A 138 1.31 -3.24 18.20
C ARG A 138 0.43 -1.98 18.17
N SER A 139 1.01 -0.79 18.34
CA SER A 139 0.32 0.50 18.31
C SER A 139 0.28 1.13 16.91
N THR A 140 0.58 0.38 15.85
CA THR A 140 0.60 0.85 14.47
C THR A 140 -0.40 0.10 13.61
N ILE A 141 -1.14 0.83 12.78
CA ILE A 141 -1.92 0.26 11.68
C ILE A 141 -1.27 0.63 10.35
N THR A 142 -1.30 -0.27 9.37
CA THR A 142 -0.74 -0.03 8.03
C THR A 142 -1.69 -0.47 6.93
N VAL A 143 -1.62 0.22 5.78
CA VAL A 143 -2.45 -0.04 4.60
C VAL A 143 -1.57 -0.58 3.46
N PRO A 144 -1.21 -1.87 3.45
CA PRO A 144 -0.37 -2.45 2.40
C PRO A 144 -1.02 -2.45 1.02
N TRP A 145 -2.36 -2.57 0.98
CA TRP A 145 -3.13 -2.59 -0.26
C TRP A 145 -4.32 -1.67 -0.15
N ALA A 146 -4.43 -0.74 -1.11
CA ALA A 146 -5.59 0.11 -1.31
C ALA A 146 -5.82 0.28 -2.81
N SER A 147 -7.06 0.36 -3.23
CA SER A 147 -7.45 0.49 -4.63
C SER A 147 -8.78 1.20 -4.77
N ALA A 148 -8.92 1.96 -5.85
CA ALA A 148 -10.17 2.59 -6.25
C ALA A 148 -10.37 2.42 -7.75
N LEU A 149 -11.61 2.23 -8.14
CA LEU A 149 -12.02 2.13 -9.53
C LEU A 149 -11.91 3.50 -10.20
N ARG A 150 -11.24 3.54 -11.35
CA ARG A 150 -10.91 4.79 -12.04
C ARG A 150 -12.16 5.56 -12.46
N GLU A 151 -13.21 4.86 -12.88
CA GLU A 151 -14.46 5.48 -13.32
C GLU A 151 -15.18 6.23 -12.19
N TYR A 152 -14.90 5.92 -10.92
CA TYR A 152 -15.47 6.62 -9.77
C TYR A 152 -14.54 7.70 -9.18
N ASN A 153 -13.35 7.94 -9.77
CA ASN A 153 -12.40 8.93 -9.23
C ASN A 153 -12.97 10.35 -9.11
N HIS A 154 -13.93 10.72 -9.96
CA HIS A 154 -14.61 12.01 -9.89
C HIS A 154 -15.40 12.22 -8.58
N LEU A 155 -15.81 11.13 -7.91
CA LEU A 155 -16.45 11.15 -6.59
C LEU A 155 -15.45 11.07 -5.42
N SER A 156 -14.15 10.98 -5.71
CA SER A 156 -13.07 10.89 -4.72
C SER A 156 -13.23 9.78 -3.65
N PRO A 157 -13.56 8.52 -4.01
CA PRO A 157 -13.81 7.44 -3.04
C PRO A 157 -12.61 7.15 -2.13
N ASN A 158 -11.38 7.41 -2.60
CA ASN A 158 -10.17 7.29 -1.77
C ASN A 158 -10.17 8.23 -0.55
N MET A 159 -10.80 9.40 -0.64
CA MET A 159 -10.88 10.32 0.49
C MET A 159 -11.74 9.74 1.62
N LEU A 160 -12.90 9.17 1.27
CA LEU A 160 -13.77 8.50 2.22
C LEU A 160 -13.13 7.22 2.77
N LEU A 161 -12.47 6.44 1.91
CA LEU A 161 -11.77 5.21 2.31
C LEU A 161 -10.72 5.50 3.38
N TYR A 162 -9.83 6.46 3.14
CA TYR A 162 -8.77 6.80 4.08
C TYR A 162 -9.32 7.47 5.35
N TRP A 163 -10.37 8.29 5.25
CA TRP A 163 -11.02 8.80 6.45
C TRP A 163 -11.58 7.68 7.32
N GLY A 164 -12.31 6.72 6.75
CA GLY A 164 -12.83 5.57 7.48
C GLY A 164 -11.72 4.71 8.11
N PHE A 165 -10.57 4.57 7.46
CA PHE A 165 -9.40 3.93 8.05
C PHE A 165 -8.83 4.70 9.24
N LEU A 166 -8.71 6.01 9.13
CA LEU A 166 -8.18 6.87 10.19
C LEU A 166 -9.11 6.91 11.39
N GLU A 167 -10.42 7.00 11.15
CA GLU A 167 -11.45 6.93 12.19
C GLU A 167 -11.37 5.60 12.93
N HIS A 168 -11.32 4.47 12.20
CA HIS A 168 -11.14 3.15 12.79
C HIS A 168 -9.85 3.07 13.63
N ALA A 169 -8.75 3.63 13.15
CA ALA A 169 -7.47 3.61 13.85
C ALA A 169 -7.51 4.41 15.15
N CYS A 170 -8.10 5.62 15.14
CA CYS A 170 -8.28 6.43 16.33
C CYS A 170 -9.20 5.73 17.35
N THR A 171 -10.36 5.20 16.91
CA THR A 171 -11.28 4.47 17.79
C THR A 171 -10.64 3.20 18.39
N GLY A 172 -9.74 2.56 17.64
CA GLY A 172 -8.94 1.43 18.11
C GLY A 172 -7.80 1.78 19.06
N GLY A 173 -7.55 3.07 19.33
CA GLY A 173 -6.47 3.53 20.22
C GLY A 173 -5.06 3.38 19.63
N PHE A 174 -4.94 3.21 18.31
CA PHE A 174 -3.63 3.17 17.65
C PHE A 174 -2.95 4.53 17.73
N LYS A 175 -1.61 4.54 17.78
CA LYS A 175 -0.80 5.76 17.90
C LYS A 175 -0.15 6.18 16.59
N LEU A 176 0.00 5.24 15.66
CA LEU A 176 0.63 5.48 14.37
C LEU A 176 -0.21 4.89 13.23
N PHE A 177 -0.37 5.67 12.17
CA PHE A 177 -0.91 5.21 10.90
C PHE A 177 0.18 5.25 9.84
N ASP A 178 0.62 4.08 9.36
CA ASP A 178 1.62 3.95 8.30
C ASP A 178 0.91 3.81 6.94
N LEU A 179 0.84 4.91 6.19
CA LEU A 179 0.26 4.96 4.85
C LEU A 179 1.16 4.27 3.80
N GLY A 180 2.27 3.67 4.21
CA GLY A 180 3.13 2.84 3.38
C GLY A 180 4.09 3.63 2.50
N ARG A 181 4.84 2.88 1.69
CA ARG A 181 5.92 3.37 0.82
C ARG A 181 5.45 4.43 -0.18
N SER A 182 6.29 5.44 -0.40
CA SER A 182 6.16 6.44 -1.46
C SER A 182 7.52 6.82 -2.02
N THR A 183 7.55 7.24 -3.27
CA THR A 183 8.67 8.00 -3.82
C THR A 183 8.43 9.47 -3.49
N PRO A 184 9.41 10.23 -2.99
CA PRO A 184 9.28 11.66 -2.78
C PRO A 184 8.71 12.38 -4.01
N ASP A 185 7.88 13.39 -3.77
CA ASP A 185 7.27 14.29 -4.77
C ASP A 185 6.29 13.67 -5.78
N GLU A 186 6.11 12.35 -5.81
CA GLU A 186 5.11 11.68 -6.65
C GLU A 186 3.67 11.88 -6.13
N GLY A 187 2.68 11.56 -6.97
CA GLY A 187 1.26 11.76 -6.64
C GLY A 187 0.82 11.05 -5.36
N THR A 188 1.28 9.82 -5.12
CA THR A 188 0.96 9.06 -3.90
C THR A 188 1.62 9.67 -2.66
N TYR A 189 2.80 10.28 -2.79
CA TYR A 189 3.45 11.04 -1.71
C TYR A 189 2.61 12.25 -1.33
N ARG A 190 2.23 13.08 -2.32
CA ARG A 190 1.42 14.28 -2.09
C ARG A 190 0.03 13.94 -1.53
N PHE A 191 -0.58 12.86 -2.00
CA PHE A 191 -1.84 12.34 -1.46
C PHE A 191 -1.73 11.95 0.02
N LYS A 192 -0.60 11.40 0.46
CA LYS A 192 -0.40 11.03 1.87
C LYS A 192 -0.04 12.24 2.73
N GLN A 193 0.76 13.16 2.18
CA GLN A 193 1.19 14.38 2.86
C GLN A 193 0.01 15.29 3.22
N GLN A 194 -1.05 15.37 2.40
CA GLN A 194 -2.24 16.18 2.73
C GLN A 194 -2.92 15.74 4.03
N TRP A 195 -2.83 14.46 4.43
CA TRP A 195 -3.36 13.94 5.69
C TRP A 195 -2.51 14.36 6.92
N GLY A 196 -1.42 15.09 6.73
CA GLY A 196 -0.45 15.42 7.78
C GLY A 196 0.64 14.37 7.96
N ALA A 197 0.70 13.35 7.10
CA ALA A 197 1.72 12.32 7.21
C ALA A 197 3.11 12.87 6.90
N ARG A 198 4.08 12.56 7.77
CA ARG A 198 5.49 12.91 7.62
C ARG A 198 6.26 11.79 6.94
N PRO A 199 7.22 12.11 6.06
CA PRO A 199 8.09 11.11 5.45
C PRO A 199 9.12 10.60 6.46
N GLU A 200 9.34 9.29 6.47
CA GLU A 200 10.48 8.66 7.13
C GLU A 200 11.26 7.82 6.10
N PRO A 201 12.60 7.98 6.00
CA PRO A 201 13.42 7.22 5.06
C PRO A 201 13.30 5.71 5.23
N LEU A 202 13.39 4.97 4.12
CA LEU A 202 13.55 3.52 4.12
C LEU A 202 14.93 3.17 3.59
N PHE A 203 15.67 2.35 4.33
CA PHE A 203 17.04 1.95 4.00
C PHE A 203 17.03 0.56 3.38
N TRP A 204 17.53 0.49 2.15
CA TRP A 204 17.51 -0.71 1.33
C TRP A 204 18.95 -1.15 1.10
N TYR A 205 19.31 -2.32 1.62
CA TYR A 205 20.63 -2.92 1.48
C TYR A 205 20.52 -4.07 0.48
N SER A 206 21.12 -3.89 -0.69
CA SER A 206 21.16 -4.88 -1.76
C SER A 206 22.58 -5.39 -1.96
N PRO A 207 22.77 -6.66 -2.38
CA PRO A 207 24.09 -7.18 -2.71
C PRO A 207 24.84 -6.29 -3.72
N LEU A 208 26.14 -6.12 -3.51
CA LEU A 208 27.00 -5.31 -4.37
C LEU A 208 26.88 -5.77 -5.84
N GLY A 209 26.62 -4.85 -6.77
CA GLY A 209 26.43 -5.14 -8.20
C GLY A 209 24.97 -5.28 -8.66
N ARG A 210 24.01 -5.39 -7.73
CA ARG A 210 22.55 -5.41 -8.01
C ARG A 210 21.84 -4.11 -7.67
N ARG A 211 22.56 -2.98 -7.69
CA ARG A 211 22.08 -1.68 -7.22
C ARG A 211 20.72 -1.34 -7.85
N GLU A 212 19.67 -1.28 -7.02
CA GLU A 212 18.37 -0.68 -7.36
C GLU A 212 18.51 0.86 -7.33
N ASP A 213 19.45 1.40 -8.11
CA ASP A 213 19.37 2.81 -8.48
C ASP A 213 18.09 2.99 -9.32
N PRO A 214 17.42 4.16 -9.29
CA PRO A 214 16.30 4.45 -10.18
C PRO A 214 16.73 4.07 -11.60
N ALA A 215 16.05 3.06 -12.16
CA ALA A 215 16.56 2.32 -13.30
C ALA A 215 16.96 3.27 -14.44
N PRO A 216 18.07 3.00 -15.16
CA PRO A 216 18.46 3.81 -16.30
C PRO A 216 17.28 3.95 -17.27
N ALA A 217 17.15 5.13 -17.90
CA ALA A 217 15.99 5.52 -18.71
C ALA A 217 15.55 4.47 -19.76
N SER A 218 16.45 3.59 -20.22
CA SER A 218 16.16 2.47 -21.12
C SER A 218 15.31 1.36 -20.51
N LYS A 219 15.56 0.97 -19.24
CA LYS A 219 14.73 -0.01 -18.51
C LYS A 219 13.33 0.54 -18.21
N ASN A 220 13.21 1.86 -18.05
CA ASN A 220 11.93 2.53 -17.86
C ASN A 220 11.04 2.45 -19.11
N GLY A 221 11.63 2.44 -20.32
CA GLY A 221 10.88 2.30 -21.58
C GLY A 221 10.24 0.92 -21.76
N ALA A 222 11.04 -0.14 -21.59
CA ALA A 222 10.55 -1.53 -21.70
C ALA A 222 9.50 -1.83 -20.62
N ARG A 223 9.73 -1.37 -19.38
CA ARG A 223 8.74 -1.50 -18.29
C ARG A 223 7.43 -0.78 -18.62
N LYS A 224 7.49 0.47 -19.08
CA LYS A 224 6.28 1.22 -19.49
C LYS A 224 5.53 0.54 -20.63
N LEU A 225 6.25 -0.07 -21.57
CA LEU A 225 5.62 -0.83 -22.65
C LEU A 225 4.92 -2.09 -22.11
N ALA A 226 5.55 -2.82 -21.20
CA ALA A 226 4.96 -3.99 -20.54
C ALA A 226 3.72 -3.60 -19.71
N GLU A 227 3.79 -2.52 -18.91
CA GLU A 227 2.66 -1.98 -18.15
C GLU A 227 1.49 -1.61 -19.08
N LYS A 228 1.78 -0.94 -20.21
CA LYS A 228 0.78 -0.57 -21.21
C LYS A 228 0.18 -1.77 -21.94
N ALA A 229 0.98 -2.79 -22.22
CA ALA A 229 0.49 -4.02 -22.83
C ALA A 229 -0.42 -4.78 -21.86
N TRP A 230 -0.01 -4.89 -20.59
CA TRP A 230 -0.77 -5.55 -19.54
C TRP A 230 -2.11 -4.86 -19.28
N SER A 231 -2.14 -3.52 -19.23
CA SER A 231 -3.39 -2.77 -18.98
C SER A 231 -4.43 -2.86 -20.10
N ARG A 232 -4.02 -3.34 -21.28
CA ARG A 232 -4.92 -3.58 -22.42
C ARG A 232 -5.44 -5.01 -22.49
N LEU A 233 -4.98 -5.92 -21.63
CA LEU A 233 -5.48 -7.29 -21.59
C LEU A 233 -6.97 -7.31 -21.21
N PRO A 234 -7.76 -8.24 -21.78
CA PRO A 234 -9.07 -8.57 -21.22
C PRO A 234 -8.96 -8.95 -19.75
N GLN A 235 -9.94 -8.55 -18.93
CA GLN A 235 -9.89 -8.75 -17.48
C GLN A 235 -9.64 -10.22 -17.12
N ALA A 236 -10.34 -11.16 -17.76
CA ALA A 236 -10.18 -12.60 -17.51
C ALA A 236 -8.75 -13.10 -17.76
N MET A 237 -8.06 -12.58 -18.79
CA MET A 237 -6.67 -12.94 -19.06
C MET A 237 -5.73 -12.37 -18.01
N ALA A 238 -5.91 -11.11 -17.62
CA ALA A 238 -5.11 -10.47 -16.58
C ALA A 238 -5.26 -11.18 -15.23
N ASP A 239 -6.47 -11.65 -14.89
CA ASP A 239 -6.74 -12.38 -13.65
C ASP A 239 -6.14 -13.79 -13.66
N MET A 240 -6.18 -14.48 -14.80
CA MET A 240 -5.60 -15.83 -14.94
C MET A 240 -4.07 -15.79 -14.91
N LEU A 241 -3.46 -14.87 -15.67
CA LEU A 241 -2.00 -14.77 -15.78
C LEU A 241 -1.38 -14.03 -14.59
N GLY A 242 -2.12 -13.12 -13.96
CA GLY A 242 -1.64 -12.26 -12.89
C GLY A 242 -0.93 -13.01 -11.77
N PRO A 243 -1.58 -13.98 -11.10
CA PRO A 243 -0.98 -14.75 -10.02
C PRO A 243 0.25 -15.58 -10.42
N ILE A 244 0.35 -15.99 -11.68
CA ILE A 244 1.49 -16.74 -12.21
C ILE A 244 2.69 -15.81 -12.35
N VAL A 245 2.49 -14.65 -13.00
CA VAL A 245 3.54 -13.68 -13.26
C VAL A 245 3.96 -12.94 -11.98
N ARG A 246 3.00 -12.62 -11.10
CA ARG A 246 3.22 -11.82 -9.89
C ARG A 246 4.29 -12.40 -8.96
N LYS A 247 4.43 -13.73 -8.92
CA LYS A 247 5.44 -14.46 -8.12
C LYS A 247 6.88 -14.14 -8.52
N PHE A 248 7.10 -13.71 -9.77
CA PHE A 248 8.42 -13.38 -10.30
C PHE A 248 8.77 -11.89 -10.18
N ILE A 249 7.85 -11.07 -9.64
CA ILE A 249 8.06 -9.63 -9.46
C ILE A 249 8.46 -9.35 -8.01
N SER A 250 9.67 -8.84 -7.81
CA SER A 250 10.13 -8.34 -6.51
C SER A 250 9.39 -7.06 -6.11
N LEU A 251 9.20 -6.88 -4.79
CA LEU A 251 8.47 -5.77 -4.16
C LEU A 251 9.34 -4.53 -3.90
#